data_AF-A0AAU3R1F8-F1
#
_entry.id   AF-A0AAU3R1F8-F1
#
_cell.length_a   1.000
_cell.length_b   1.000
_cell.length_c   1.000
_cell.angle_alpha   90.00
_cell.angle_beta   90.00
_cell.angle_gamma   90.00
#
_symmetry.space_group_name_H-M   'P 1'
#
loop_
_entity.id
_entity.type
_entity.pdbx_description
1 polymer ?
#
loop_
_entity_poly.entity_id
_entity_poly.type
_entity_poly.pdbx_seq_one_letter_code
_entity_poly.pdbx_strand_id
1 'polypeptide(L)'
;MDDVVGERVAALCGELSRWPELATMIRDAGALPQLSELLALLANRAAPDERHVAALIDVIEDACARQGLPALTRRVPSLPPGMGADTGGIAGWACPLGRCSRVVLQDETPHPPTCAAAVGEDGRMKPYSPGLR
;
A
#
# COMPACT_ATOMS: atom_id res chain seq x y z
N MET A 1 12.17 -5.92 4.93
CA MET A 1 11.01 -5.21 5.48
C MET A 1 10.32 -6.17 6.40
N ASP A 2 10.32 -5.87 7.69
CA ASP A 2 9.50 -6.55 8.69
C ASP A 2 8.02 -6.60 8.26
N ASP A 3 7.35 -7.70 8.55
CA ASP A 3 5.97 -7.95 8.11
C ASP A 3 5.00 -6.87 8.63
N VAL A 4 5.21 -6.35 9.84
CA VAL A 4 4.33 -5.32 10.44
C VAL A 4 4.47 -3.99 9.72
N VAL A 5 5.70 -3.56 9.43
CA VAL A 5 5.96 -2.31 8.69
C VAL A 5 5.46 -2.44 7.25
N GLY A 6 5.67 -3.60 6.62
CA GLY A 6 5.18 -3.90 5.28
C GLY A 6 3.66 -3.84 5.17
N GLU A 7 2.93 -4.37 6.16
CA GLU A 7 1.46 -4.32 6.23
C GLU A 7 0.94 -2.89 6.36
N ARG A 8 1.58 -2.05 7.19
CA ARG A 8 1.18 -0.65 7.36
C ARG A 8 1.40 0.17 6.08
N VAL A 9 2.54 -0.02 5.42
CA VAL A 9 2.79 0.55 4.09
C VAL A 9 1.73 0.07 3.10
N ALA A 10 1.39 -1.21 3.12
CA ALA A 10 0.39 -1.78 2.24
C ALA A 10 -1.00 -1.17 2.43
N ALA A 11 -1.40 -0.93 3.68
CA ALA A 11 -2.66 -0.29 4.02
C ALA A 11 -2.69 1.16 3.56
N LEU A 12 -1.68 1.96 3.89
CA LEU A 12 -1.58 3.36 3.46
C LEU A 12 -1.57 3.50 1.94
N CYS A 13 -0.75 2.71 1.24
CA CYS A 13 -0.73 2.73 -0.24
C CYS A 13 -2.06 2.28 -0.84
N GLY A 14 -2.73 1.30 -0.23
CA GLY A 14 -4.06 0.84 -0.67
C GLY A 14 -5.11 1.94 -0.56
N GLU A 15 -5.14 2.66 0.56
CA GLU A 15 -6.08 3.78 0.74
C GLU A 15 -5.75 4.96 -0.19
N LEU A 16 -4.47 5.29 -0.40
CA LEU A 16 -4.04 6.34 -1.34
C LEU A 16 -4.40 6.01 -2.80
N SER A 17 -4.25 4.75 -3.21
CA SER A 17 -4.63 4.29 -4.56
C SER A 17 -6.15 4.28 -4.75
N ARG A 18 -6.91 4.04 -3.68
CA ARG A 18 -8.39 3.99 -3.71
C ARG A 18 -9.01 5.38 -3.62
N TRP A 19 -8.41 6.30 -2.86
CA TRP A 19 -8.92 7.62 -2.56
C TRP A 19 -7.81 8.67 -2.77
N PRO A 20 -7.64 9.21 -3.99
CA PRO A 20 -6.65 10.25 -4.27
C PRO A 20 -6.80 11.49 -3.36
N GLU A 21 -8.01 11.77 -2.88
CA GLU A 21 -8.32 12.84 -1.94
C GLU A 21 -7.63 12.64 -0.57
N LEU A 22 -7.24 11.42 -0.22
CA LEU A 22 -6.48 11.15 1.00
C LEU A 22 -5.14 11.88 1.02
N ALA A 23 -4.46 12.01 -0.12
CA ALA A 23 -3.23 12.80 -0.21
C ALA A 23 -3.49 14.29 0.10
N THR A 24 -4.65 14.80 -0.31
CA THR A 24 -5.10 16.16 0.00
C THR A 24 -5.39 16.30 1.50
N MET A 25 -6.08 15.34 2.10
CA MET A 25 -6.36 15.35 3.54
C MET A 25 -5.08 15.27 4.38
N ILE A 26 -4.11 14.43 4.01
CA ILE A 26 -2.80 14.33 4.66
C ILE A 26 -2.03 15.66 4.56
N ARG A 27 -2.11 16.34 3.40
CA ARG A 27 -1.54 17.67 3.23
C ARG A 27 -2.20 18.70 4.13
N ASP A 28 -3.52 18.72 4.17
CA ASP A 28 -4.28 19.67 4.99
C ASP A 28 -4.10 19.39 6.50
N ALA A 29 -3.71 18.16 6.85
CA ALA A 29 -3.24 17.76 8.18
C ALA A 29 -1.78 18.14 8.49
N GLY A 30 -1.05 18.73 7.53
CA GLY A 30 0.35 19.16 7.69
C GLY A 30 1.39 18.05 7.54
N ALA A 31 1.01 16.85 7.07
CA ALA A 31 1.91 15.69 6.95
C ALA A 31 2.36 15.39 5.51
N LEU A 32 2.18 16.33 4.57
CA LEU A 32 2.63 16.16 3.18
C LEU A 32 4.15 15.93 3.05
N PRO A 33 5.04 16.60 3.81
CA PRO A 33 6.47 16.34 3.73
C PRO A 33 6.82 14.89 4.05
N GLN A 34 6.20 14.33 5.09
CA GLN A 34 6.42 12.95 5.56
C GLN A 34 5.85 11.94 4.59
N LEU A 35 4.68 12.21 4.01
CA LEU A 35 4.13 11.38 2.94
C LEU A 35 5.06 11.38 1.71
N SER A 36 5.58 12.55 1.32
CA SER A 36 6.47 12.66 0.16
C SER A 36 7.79 11.93 0.40
N GLU A 37 8.36 12.07 1.60
CA GLU A 37 9.57 11.37 2.02
C GLU A 37 9.36 9.85 2.05
N LEU A 38 8.23 9.39 2.61
CA LEU A 38 7.88 7.98 2.63
C LEU A 38 7.79 7.41 1.21
N LEU A 39 7.08 8.07 0.30
CA LEU A 39 6.96 7.63 -1.08
C LEU A 39 8.32 7.63 -1.80
N ALA A 40 9.17 8.63 -1.55
CA ALA A 40 10.52 8.68 -2.11
C ALA A 40 11.42 7.54 -1.60
N LEU A 41 11.34 7.22 -0.30
CA LEU A 41 12.06 6.09 0.30
C LEU A 41 11.60 4.75 -0.29
N LEU A 42 10.29 4.57 -0.49
CA LEU A 42 9.73 3.36 -1.08
C LEU A 42 10.07 3.22 -2.58
N ALA A 43 10.16 4.35 -3.31
CA ALA A 43 10.55 4.40 -4.71
C ALA A 43 12.03 4.07 -4.94
N ASN A 44 12.89 4.24 -3.94
CA ASN A 44 14.30 3.94 -4.05
C ASN A 44 14.54 2.42 -4.24
N ARG A 45 15.52 2.05 -5.08
CA ARG A 45 15.92 0.64 -5.29
C ARG A 45 16.59 0.04 -4.06
N ALA A 46 17.30 0.85 -3.26
CA ALA A 46 17.88 0.40 -2.00
C ALA A 46 16.79 0.00 -1.00
N ALA A 47 17.07 -0.98 -0.14
CA ALA A 47 16.15 -1.31 0.95
C ALA A 47 16.04 -0.09 1.89
N PRO A 48 14.83 0.44 2.13
CA PRO A 48 14.65 1.60 3.00
C PRO A 48 14.91 1.20 4.45
N ASP A 49 15.36 2.17 5.26
CA ASP A 49 15.48 1.98 6.71
C ASP A 49 14.09 1.80 7.32
N GLU A 50 13.82 0.60 7.83
CA GLU A 50 12.52 0.20 8.35
C GLU A 50 12.09 1.03 9.56
N ARG A 51 13.04 1.48 10.40
CA ARG A 51 12.73 2.35 11.54
C ARG A 51 12.29 3.73 11.08
N HIS A 52 12.95 4.24 10.06
CA HIS A 52 12.59 5.51 9.46
C HIS A 52 11.22 5.43 8.77
N VAL A 53 10.97 4.36 8.01
CA VAL A 53 9.65 4.11 7.40
C VAL A 53 8.54 4.04 8.44
N ALA A 54 8.74 3.30 9.53
CA ALA A 54 7.75 3.21 10.62
C ALA A 54 7.46 4.58 11.24
N ALA A 55 8.50 5.38 11.53
CA ALA A 55 8.34 6.71 12.10
C ALA A 55 7.56 7.66 11.18
N LEU A 56 7.80 7.60 9.87
CA LEU A 56 7.04 8.40 8.90
C LEU A 56 5.55 8.02 8.87
N ILE A 57 5.25 6.71 8.94
CA ILE A 57 3.86 6.23 8.99
C ILE A 57 3.19 6.68 10.29
N ASP A 58 3.87 6.60 11.43
CA ASP A 58 3.34 7.07 12.72
C ASP A 58 2.93 8.55 12.65
N VAL A 59 3.76 9.40 12.05
CA VAL A 59 3.47 10.83 11.89
C VAL A 59 2.27 11.07 10.96
N ILE A 60 2.17 10.29 9.87
CA ILE A 60 1.04 10.38 8.93
C ILE A 60 -0.26 9.93 9.61
N GLU A 61 -0.22 8.81 10.35
CA GLU A 61 -1.37 8.30 11.10
C GLU A 61 -1.84 9.29 12.17
N ASP A 62 -0.92 9.89 12.91
CA ASP A 62 -1.21 10.92 13.92
C ASP A 62 -1.82 12.18 13.29
N ALA A 63 -1.34 12.59 12.11
CA ALA A 63 -1.93 13.69 11.35
C ALA A 63 -3.35 13.35 10.84
N CYS A 64 -3.57 12.13 10.34
CA CYS A 64 -4.88 11.64 9.93
C CYS A 64 -5.86 11.57 11.11
N ALA A 65 -5.40 11.07 12.26
CA ALA A 65 -6.19 10.95 13.48
C ALA A 65 -6.67 12.33 13.98
N ARG A 66 -5.82 13.36 13.89
CA ARG A 66 -6.20 14.75 14.21
C ARG A 66 -7.29 15.31 13.30
N GLN A 67 -7.43 14.80 12.07
CA GLN A 67 -8.49 15.16 11.13
C GLN A 67 -9.74 14.25 11.23
N GLY A 68 -9.78 13.35 12.22
CA GLY A 68 -10.90 12.43 12.43
C GLY A 68 -10.92 11.21 11.50
N LEU A 69 -9.81 10.95 10.79
CA LEU A 69 -9.64 9.71 10.04
C LEU A 69 -9.11 8.62 10.98
N PRO A 70 -9.81 7.47 11.13
CA PRO A 70 -9.33 6.39 11.96
C PRO A 70 -7.99 5.85 11.44
N ALA A 71 -7.14 5.37 12.35
CA ALA A 71 -5.83 4.83 12.02
C ALA A 71 -5.92 3.81 10.87
N LEU A 72 -4.97 3.88 9.93
CA LEU A 72 -4.92 3.13 8.67
C LEU A 72 -4.85 1.61 8.84
N THR A 73 -4.82 1.12 10.07
CA THR A 73 -4.77 -0.31 10.42
C THR A 73 -6.14 -0.97 10.34
N ARG A 74 -6.74 -1.00 9.15
CA ARG A 74 -7.82 -1.95 8.87
C ARG A 74 -7.20 -3.28 8.46
N ARG A 75 -7.15 -4.24 9.40
CA ARG A 75 -6.80 -5.63 9.10
C ARG A 75 -7.68 -6.12 7.95
N VAL A 76 -7.05 -6.54 6.85
CA VAL A 76 -7.75 -7.22 5.76
C VAL A 76 -8.35 -8.52 6.32
N PRO A 77 -9.61 -8.86 6.03
CA PRO A 77 -10.16 -10.15 6.46
C PRO A 77 -9.33 -11.26 5.81
N SER A 78 -8.68 -12.09 6.62
CA SER A 78 -8.18 -13.37 6.15
C SER A 78 -9.38 -14.24 5.79
N LEU A 79 -9.38 -14.79 4.56
CA LEU A 79 -10.43 -15.70 4.13
C LEU A 79 -10.51 -16.92 5.08
N PRO A 80 -11.71 -17.41 5.40
CA PRO A 80 -11.89 -18.62 6.22
C PRO A 80 -11.19 -19.83 5.57
N PRO A 81 -10.62 -20.75 6.36
CA PRO A 81 -9.98 -21.96 5.83
C PRO A 81 -11.02 -22.81 5.08
N GLY A 82 -10.87 -22.94 3.76
CA GLY A 82 -11.74 -23.77 2.91
C GLY A 82 -12.16 -23.15 1.58
N MET A 83 -11.96 -21.85 1.36
CA MET A 83 -12.18 -21.21 0.04
C MET A 83 -10.86 -21.07 -0.72
N GLY A 84 -10.54 -22.07 -1.54
CA GLY A 84 -9.46 -21.98 -2.51
C GLY A 84 -9.89 -21.09 -3.67
N ALA A 85 -9.12 -20.03 -3.94
CA ALA A 85 -9.28 -19.24 -5.17
C ALA A 85 -8.96 -20.13 -6.37
N ASP A 86 -9.86 -20.10 -7.35
CA ASP A 86 -9.79 -20.86 -8.60
C ASP A 86 -8.45 -20.58 -9.32
N THR A 87 -7.64 -21.63 -9.46
CA THR A 87 -6.29 -21.54 -10.03
C THR A 87 -6.36 -21.62 -11.55
N GLY A 88 -6.54 -20.47 -12.21
CA GLY A 88 -6.55 -20.41 -13.68
C GLY A 88 -6.44 -19.04 -14.33
N GLY A 89 -6.22 -17.96 -13.58
CA GLY A 89 -6.13 -16.60 -14.10
C GLY A 89 -5.32 -15.66 -13.20
N ILE A 90 -5.13 -14.41 -13.64
CA ILE A 90 -4.54 -13.35 -12.82
C ILE A 90 -5.37 -13.24 -11.53
N ALA A 91 -4.85 -13.73 -10.41
CA ALA A 91 -5.60 -13.70 -9.14
C ALA A 91 -5.66 -12.29 -8.55
N GLY A 92 -4.79 -11.38 -9.03
CA GLY A 92 -4.79 -9.99 -8.60
C GLY A 92 -3.60 -9.20 -9.13
N TRP A 93 -3.30 -8.07 -8.50
CA TRP A 93 -2.15 -7.23 -8.80
C TRP A 93 -1.31 -7.00 -7.55
N ALA A 94 0.00 -7.15 -7.67
CA ALA A 94 0.98 -6.97 -6.62
C ALA A 94 1.83 -5.72 -6.83
N CYS A 95 2.45 -5.26 -5.73
CA CYS A 95 3.36 -4.12 -5.74
C CYS A 95 4.47 -4.30 -6.80
N PRO A 96 4.62 -3.37 -7.76
CA PRO A 96 5.64 -3.51 -8.79
C PRO A 96 7.06 -3.39 -8.23
N LEU A 97 7.20 -2.74 -7.06
CA LEU A 97 8.44 -2.47 -6.33
C LEU A 97 8.75 -3.53 -5.27
N GLY A 98 7.84 -4.49 -5.00
CA GLY A 98 8.02 -5.49 -3.94
C GLY A 98 8.15 -4.91 -2.54
N ARG A 99 7.60 -3.70 -2.30
CA ARG A 99 7.70 -2.99 -1.00
C ARG A 99 6.54 -3.27 -0.06
N CYS A 100 5.42 -3.77 -0.58
CA CYS A 100 4.30 -4.25 0.21
C CYS A 100 3.89 -5.65 -0.26
N SER A 101 3.43 -6.47 0.68
CA SER A 101 2.97 -7.85 0.46
C SER A 101 1.53 -7.93 -0.05
N ARG A 102 0.85 -6.78 -0.21
CA ARG A 102 -0.55 -6.72 -0.63
C ARG A 102 -0.72 -7.14 -2.08
N VAL A 103 -1.67 -8.03 -2.28
CA VAL A 103 -2.26 -8.39 -3.56
C VAL A 103 -3.67 -7.78 -3.60
N VAL A 104 -3.93 -6.96 -4.62
CA VAL A 104 -5.28 -6.45 -4.91
C VAL A 104 -5.99 -7.47 -5.79
N LEU A 105 -7.11 -8.01 -5.36
CA LEU A 105 -7.82 -9.05 -6.12
C LEU A 105 -8.65 -8.44 -7.26
N GLN A 106 -8.94 -9.23 -8.30
CA GLN A 106 -9.82 -8.81 -9.40
C GLN A 106 -11.23 -8.39 -8.94
N ASP A 107 -11.71 -8.97 -7.84
CA ASP A 107 -13.00 -8.61 -7.25
C ASP A 107 -13.00 -7.20 -6.61
N GLU A 108 -11.83 -6.67 -6.23
CA GLU A 108 -11.71 -5.32 -5.66
C GLU A 108 -11.66 -4.23 -6.75
N THR A 109 -11.04 -4.53 -7.90
CA THR A 109 -10.98 -3.64 -9.06
C THR A 109 -10.83 -4.47 -10.33
N PRO A 110 -11.57 -4.19 -11.42
CA PRO A 110 -11.42 -4.93 -12.67
C PRO A 110 -10.15 -4.58 -13.47
N HIS A 111 -9.43 -3.51 -13.09
CA HIS A 111 -8.25 -3.00 -13.79
C HIS A 111 -7.04 -2.84 -12.85
N PRO A 112 -5.79 -2.96 -13.36
CA PRO A 112 -4.58 -2.81 -12.55
C PRO A 112 -4.53 -1.43 -11.89
N PRO A 113 -4.56 -1.36 -10.54
CA PRO A 113 -4.41 -0.10 -9.85
C PRO A 113 -2.98 0.43 -9.99
N THR A 114 -2.83 1.74 -9.83
CA THR A 114 -1.52 2.41 -9.86
C THR A 114 -0.94 2.42 -8.45
N CYS A 115 0.31 1.98 -8.31
CA CYS A 115 1.10 2.05 -7.09
C CYS A 115 1.38 3.52 -6.74
N ALA A 116 0.96 3.95 -5.55
CA ALA A 116 1.16 5.30 -5.06
C ALA A 116 2.64 5.75 -5.01
N ALA A 117 3.57 4.80 -4.86
CA ALA A 117 5.02 5.08 -4.81
C ALA A 117 5.74 5.03 -6.17
N ALA A 118 5.10 4.51 -7.22
CA ALA A 118 5.72 4.36 -8.55
C ALA A 118 5.27 5.46 -9.52
N VAL A 119 5.39 6.72 -9.11
CA VAL A 119 5.00 7.88 -9.93
C VAL A 119 6.12 8.20 -10.93
N GLY A 120 5.99 7.74 -12.18
CA GLY A 120 6.89 8.16 -13.28
C GLY A 120 7.15 7.12 -14.38
N GLU A 121 7.37 5.85 -14.03
CA GLU A 121 7.57 4.73 -14.98
C GLU A 121 6.55 3.64 -14.66
N ASP A 122 5.66 3.33 -15.62
CA ASP A 122 4.63 2.27 -15.58
C ASP A 122 4.24 1.82 -14.17
N GLY A 123 3.72 2.77 -13.37
CA GLY A 123 3.35 2.55 -11.96
C GLY A 123 2.21 1.57 -11.74
N ARG A 124 1.78 0.86 -12.78
CA ARG A 124 0.74 -0.17 -12.73
C ARG A 124 1.24 -1.34 -11.90
N MET A 125 0.39 -1.81 -10.99
CA MET A 125 0.67 -3.00 -10.21
C MET A 125 0.82 -4.22 -11.14
N LYS A 126 1.79 -5.09 -10.84
CA LYS A 126 2.13 -6.24 -11.68
C LYS A 126 1.10 -7.36 -11.46
N PRO A 127 0.67 -8.09 -12.50
CA PRO A 127 -0.24 -9.22 -12.32
C PRO A 127 0.39 -10.27 -11.41
N TYR A 128 -0.37 -10.66 -10.38
CA TYR A 128 -0.02 -11.70 -9.44
C TYR A 128 -0.67 -13.02 -9.87
N SER A 129 0.16 -14.04 -10.04
CA SER A 129 -0.28 -15.40 -10.36
C SER A 129 0.12 -16.33 -9.21
N PRO A 130 -0.82 -16.84 -8.40
CA PRO A 130 -0.54 -17.82 -7.37
C PRO A 130 -0.26 -19.16 -8.05
N GLY A 131 0.98 -19.35 -8.53
CA GLY A 131 1.31 -20.57 -9.28
C GLY A 131 2.72 -20.70 -9.83
N LEU A 132 3.52 -19.64 -9.94
CA LEU A 132 4.94 -19.81 -10.30
C LEU A 132 5.78 -20.05 -9.05
N ARG A 133 5.96 -21.33 -8.70
CA ARG A 133 7.16 -21.81 -8.00
C ARG A 133 8.17 -22.30 -9.03
#